data_AF-A0AA87RCS7-F1
#
_entry.id   AF-A0AA87RCS7-F1
#
_cell.length_a   1.000
_cell.length_b   1.000
_cell.length_c   1.000
_cell.angle_alpha   90.00
_cell.angle_beta   90.00
_cell.angle_gamma   90.00
#
_symmetry.space_group_name_H-M   'P 1'
#
loop_
_entity.id
_entity.type
_entity.pdbx_description
1 polymer ?
#
loop_
_entity_poly.entity_id
_entity_poly.type
_entity_poly.pdbx_seq_one_letter_code
_entity_poly.pdbx_strand_id
1 'polypeptide(L)' 'MHAVALAAGWTPVRDPKPYPRFTDRYFASFVESDDGIRIEFMHNPPRDASS' A
#
# COMPACT_ATOMS: atom_id res chain seq x y z
N MET A 1 6.97 -3.15 1.59
CA MET A 1 6.33 -2.85 2.89
C MET A 1 5.28 -3.86 3.32
N HIS A 2 4.25 -4.15 2.51
CA HIS A 2 3.19 -5.09 2.88
C HIS A 2 3.69 -6.43 3.46
N ALA A 3 4.57 -7.13 2.74
CA ALA A 3 5.10 -8.42 3.21
C ALA A 3 5.88 -8.31 4.54
N VAL A 4 6.56 -7.19 4.78
CA VAL A 4 7.27 -6.94 6.05
C VAL A 4 6.28 -6.75 7.19
N ALA A 5 5.18 -6.01 6.95
CA ALA A 5 4.10 -5.88 7.93
C ALA A 5 3.45 -7.24 8.26
N LEU A 6 3.18 -8.07 7.26
CA LEU A 6 2.65 -9.42 7.50
C LEU A 6 3.63 -10.30 8.31
N ALA A 7 4.93 -10.21 8.00
CA ALA A 7 5.96 -10.92 8.75
C ALA A 7 6.08 -10.44 10.21
N ALA A 8 5.68 -9.19 10.49
CA ALA A 8 5.59 -8.63 11.84
C ALA A 8 4.29 -9.01 12.58
N GLY A 9 3.42 -9.83 11.97
CA GLY A 9 2.16 -10.28 12.57
C GLY A 9 0.98 -9.33 12.36
N TRP A 10 1.13 -8.30 11.52
CA TRP A 10 0.01 -7.42 11.18
C TRP A 10 -0.97 -8.10 10.24
N THR A 11 -2.23 -7.64 10.28
CA THR A 11 -3.32 -8.30 9.55
C THR A 11 -3.52 -7.69 8.17
N PRO A 12 -3.62 -8.48 7.09
CA PRO A 12 -3.95 -7.93 5.77
C PRO A 12 -5.41 -7.46 5.75
N VAL A 13 -5.62 -6.20 5.40
CA VAL A 13 -6.96 -5.65 5.11
C VAL A 13 -7.23 -5.72 3.61
N ARG A 14 -6.22 -5.41 2.80
CA ARG A 14 -6.29 -5.53 1.34
C ARG A 14 -4.92 -5.72 0.73
N ASP A 15 -4.80 -6.75 -0.08
CA ASP A 15 -3.56 -7.08 -0.77
C ASP A 15 -3.09 -5.96 -1.72
N PRO A 16 -1.79 -5.91 -2.02
CA PRO A 16 -1.22 -4.94 -2.95
C PRO A 16 -1.90 -5.01 -4.34
N LYS A 17 -2.45 -3.90 -4.81
CA LYS A 17 -3.06 -3.81 -6.15
C LYS A 17 -3.09 -2.39 -6.71
N PRO A 18 -3.31 -2.25 -8.04
CA PRO A 18 -3.59 -0.95 -8.66
C PRO A 18 -4.96 -0.37 -8.25
N TYR A 19 -5.04 0.96 -8.22
CA TYR A 19 -6.26 1.74 -8.04
C TYR A 19 -6.43 2.78 -9.15
N PRO A 20 -6.81 2.34 -10.37
CA PRO A 20 -6.89 3.22 -11.55
C PRO A 20 -7.91 4.36 -11.40
N ARG A 21 -8.82 4.27 -10.43
CA ARG A 21 -9.76 5.35 -10.09
C ARG A 21 -9.07 6.64 -9.61
N PHE A 22 -7.82 6.55 -9.14
CA PHE A 22 -7.05 7.70 -8.65
C PHE A 22 -6.06 8.17 -9.71
N THR A 23 -5.16 7.28 -10.11
CA THR A 23 -4.28 7.43 -11.27
C THR A 23 -3.97 6.03 -11.81
N ASP A 24 -3.59 5.93 -13.08
CA ASP A 24 -3.16 4.64 -13.67
C ASP A 24 -1.92 4.03 -13.00
N ARG A 25 -1.17 4.83 -12.23
CA ARG A 25 0.08 4.44 -11.54
C ARG A 25 -0.11 4.22 -10.04
N TYR A 26 -1.29 4.49 -9.51
CA TYR A 26 -1.56 4.38 -8.08
C TYR A 26 -1.62 2.91 -7.69
N PHE A 27 -0.66 2.47 -6.88
CA PHE A 27 -0.58 1.12 -6.35
C PHE A 27 -0.60 1.19 -4.83
N ALA A 28 -1.46 0.42 -4.18
CA ALA A 28 -1.53 0.44 -2.72
C ALA A 28 -1.89 -0.91 -2.12
N SER A 29 -1.55 -1.06 -0.84
CA SER A 29 -1.91 -2.18 0.01
C SER A 29 -2.31 -1.66 1.39
N PHE A 30 -3.14 -2.41 2.09
CA PHE A 30 -3.69 -2.00 3.38
C PHE A 30 -3.49 -3.11 4.40
N VAL A 31 -3.03 -2.72 5.58
CA VAL A 31 -2.82 -3.59 6.73
C VAL A 31 -3.41 -2.94 7.97
N GLU A 32 -3.70 -3.75 8.97
CA GLU A 32 -4.04 -3.32 10.33
C GLU A 32 -2.90 -3.74 11.26
N SER A 33 -2.33 -2.79 12.01
CA SER A 33 -1.29 -3.06 12.99
C SER A 33 -1.84 -3.81 14.20
N ASP A 34 -0.92 -4.28 15.05
CA ASP A 34 -1.23 -5.02 16.28
C ASP A 34 -1.96 -4.19 17.35
N ASP A 35 -1.88 -2.86 17.27
CA ASP A 35 -2.67 -1.92 18.07
C ASP A 35 -3.98 -1.47 17.39
N GLY A 36 -4.33 -2.05 16.24
CA GLY A 36 -5.60 -1.83 15.55
C GLY A 36 -5.64 -0.63 14.60
N ILE A 37 -4.50 0.01 14.30
CA ILE A 37 -4.44 1.15 13.37
C ILE A 37 -4.41 0.65 11.92
N ARG A 38 -5.25 1.22 11.06
CA ARG A 38 -5.20 0.95 9.62
C ARG A 38 -4.17 1.81 8.92
N ILE A 39 -3.26 1.14 8.22
CA ILE A 39 -2.15 1.76 7.51
C ILE A 39 -2.26 1.47 6.02
N GLU A 40 -2.07 2.52 5.21
CA GLU A 40 -1.92 2.43 3.77
C GLU A 40 -0.44 2.51 3.37
N PHE A 41 0.04 1.51 2.64
CA PHE A 41 1.28 1.62 1.89
C PHE A 41 0.95 1.93 0.43
N MET A 42 1.24 3.16 0.01
CA MET A 42 0.94 3.66 -1.32
C MET A 42 2.22 3.99 -2.09
N HIS A 43 2.21 3.68 -3.39
CA HIS A 43 3.19 4.12 -4.37
C HIS A 43 2.46 4.77 -5.56
N ASN A 44 2.75 6.04 -5.84
CA ASN A 44 2.17 6.80 -6.94
C ASN A 44 3.24 7.73 -7.52
N PRO A 45 4.12 7.23 -8.40
CA PRO A 45 5.20 8.02 -8.96
C PRO A 45 4.65 9.16 -9.84
N PRO A 46 5.36 10.31 -9.89
CA PRO A 46 5.04 11.39 -10.82
C PRO A 46 4.94 10.87 -12.26
N ARG A 47 4.13 11.56 -13.07
CA ARG A 47 3.94 11.18 -14.47
C ARG A 47 5.22 11.37 -15.29
N ASP A 48 5.96 12.43 -14.98
CA ASP A 48 7.26 12.74 -15.56
C ASP A 48 8.30 12.57 -14.45
N ALA A 49 8.86 11.36 -14.34
CA ALA A 49 10.10 11.18 -13.60
C ALA A 49 11.22 11.73 -14.48
N SER A 50 11.38 13.06 -14.51
CA SER A 50 12.57 13.67 -15.12
C SER A 50 13.78 13.20 -14.31
N SER A 51 14.56 12.32 -14.92
CA SER A 51 15.84 11.82 -14.42
C SER A 51 16.91 12.91 -14.39
#